data_AF-A0A2P4XCE6-F1
#
_entry.id   AF-A0A2P4XCE6-F1
#
_cell.length_a   1.000
_cell.length_b   1.000
_cell.length_c   1.000
_cell.angle_alpha   90.00
_cell.angle_beta   90.00
_cell.angle_gamma   90.00
#
_symmetry.space_group_name_H-M   'P 1'
#
loop_
_entity.id
_entity.type
_entity.pdbx_description
1 polymer ?
#
loop_
_entity_poly.entity_id
_entity_poly.type
_entity_poly.pdbx_seq_one_letter_code
_entity_poly.pdbx_strand_id
1 'polypeptide(L)'
;MKELLTEILSLRSMVDVLLHEDIVRVLGEITVVSDEYLPMLEFLMAPENLTYLVSSMLQEPTPTAKATAAAARQPGDPPSYEEYETAFRAHWILCSSGFSHQLLAALSALKGESRALIARTLAEFHSRDNMTLEAFSRFVTAFMDQYSPQIFMALFESSTRQQKTFLESLILLVFYEPLRDVMVRLCNELQGADAEPEVDTLVGLSLLQLSPKNPVQRIRDRVPERLHQRVVNDVETVRFARMVFTCDLLTDVIHEKREGSLGFAMVLSLSESGPSVEQLIEAAIHDLQELPTSFANESYTLKVLN
;
A
#
# COMPACT_ATOMS: atom_id res chain seq x y z
N MET A 1 5.09 26.28 -25.11
CA MET A 1 4.50 24.92 -25.10
C MET A 1 5.26 23.94 -25.99
N LYS A 2 5.28 24.08 -27.32
CA LYS A 2 6.07 23.16 -28.18
C LYS A 2 7.57 23.11 -27.82
N GLU A 3 8.17 24.26 -27.48
CA GLU A 3 9.57 24.34 -27.05
C GLU A 3 9.81 23.62 -25.70
N LEU A 4 8.98 23.89 -24.68
CA LEU A 4 9.02 23.23 -23.36
C LEU A 4 8.81 21.71 -23.43
N LEU A 5 7.94 21.26 -24.32
CA LEU A 5 7.74 19.82 -24.52
C LEU A 5 8.91 19.19 -25.27
N THR A 6 9.47 19.88 -26.27
CA THR A 6 10.70 19.43 -26.94
C THR A 6 11.85 19.35 -25.94
N GLU A 7 11.92 20.29 -24.99
CA GLU A 7 12.86 20.26 -23.87
C GLU A 7 12.64 19.02 -22.99
N ILE A 8 11.43 18.74 -22.53
CA ILE A 8 11.12 17.53 -21.74
C ILE A 8 11.44 16.24 -22.51
N LEU A 9 11.07 16.14 -23.79
CA LEU A 9 11.39 14.98 -24.62
C LEU A 9 12.90 14.88 -24.95
N SER A 10 13.63 15.98 -24.83
CA SER A 10 15.10 15.98 -24.96
C SER A 10 15.80 15.53 -23.67
N LEU A 11 15.11 15.58 -22.53
CA LEU A 11 15.61 15.02 -21.28
C LEU A 11 15.72 13.50 -21.43
N ARG A 12 16.92 12.99 -21.17
CA ARG A 12 17.24 11.58 -21.39
C ARG A 12 16.80 10.67 -20.25
N SER A 13 16.31 11.24 -19.14
CA SER A 13 15.98 10.49 -17.95
C SER A 13 14.70 10.99 -17.28
N MET A 14 13.92 10.07 -16.73
CA MET A 14 12.76 10.43 -15.91
C MET A 14 13.12 11.19 -14.64
N VAL A 15 14.37 11.09 -14.17
CA VAL A 15 14.86 11.88 -13.03
C VAL A 15 14.75 13.36 -13.36
N ASP A 16 15.31 13.77 -14.49
CA ASP A 16 15.31 15.16 -14.92
C ASP A 16 13.88 15.65 -15.21
N VAL A 17 13.05 14.78 -15.78
CA VAL A 17 11.64 15.06 -16.07
C VAL A 17 10.84 15.33 -14.79
N LEU A 18 11.00 14.50 -13.76
CA LEU A 18 10.29 14.69 -12.50
C LEU A 18 10.79 15.89 -11.70
N LEU A 19 12.02 16.37 -11.94
CA LEU A 19 12.54 17.58 -11.30
C LEU A 19 12.08 18.87 -12.00
N HIS A 20 11.60 18.78 -13.24
CA HIS A 20 11.15 19.94 -14.00
C HIS A 20 9.87 20.57 -13.40
N GLU A 21 9.92 21.84 -13.01
CA GLU A 21 8.84 22.54 -12.27
C GLU A 21 7.48 22.50 -12.99
N ASP A 22 7.51 22.70 -14.31
CA ASP A 22 6.30 22.76 -15.11
C ASP A 22 5.76 21.41 -15.61
N ILE A 23 6.32 20.26 -15.19
CA ILE A 23 6.02 18.96 -15.81
C ILE A 23 4.53 18.60 -15.75
N VAL A 24 3.87 18.83 -14.61
CA VAL A 24 2.43 18.55 -14.45
C VAL A 24 1.59 19.42 -15.38
N ARG A 25 1.94 20.71 -15.51
CA ARG A 25 1.26 21.63 -16.43
C ARG A 25 1.45 21.19 -17.87
N VAL A 26 2.69 20.89 -18.26
CA VAL A 26 3.01 20.49 -19.64
C VAL A 26 2.29 19.19 -20.01
N LEU A 27 2.39 18.16 -19.18
CA LEU A 27 1.71 16.89 -19.44
C LEU A 27 0.18 17.02 -19.40
N GLY A 28 -0.36 17.93 -18.57
CA GLY A 28 -1.79 18.21 -18.50
C GLY A 28 -2.37 18.86 -19.77
N GLU A 29 -1.53 19.51 -20.58
CA GLU A 29 -1.94 20.11 -21.85
C GLU A 29 -1.85 19.13 -23.04
N ILE A 30 -1.17 18.00 -22.88
CA ILE A 30 -1.09 16.97 -23.93
C ILE A 30 -2.39 16.16 -23.93
N THR A 31 -3.09 16.20 -25.05
CA THR A 31 -4.33 15.44 -25.24
C THR A 31 -4.11 14.33 -26.25
N VAL A 32 -5.01 13.33 -26.29
CA VAL A 32 -4.92 12.18 -27.22
C VAL A 32 -4.88 12.60 -28.70
N VAL A 33 -5.36 13.81 -29.02
CA VAL A 33 -5.35 14.37 -30.39
C VAL A 33 -4.12 15.22 -30.70
N SER A 34 -3.24 15.45 -29.73
CA SER A 34 -1.98 16.19 -29.90
C SER A 34 -0.96 15.32 -30.64
N ASP A 35 -0.21 15.91 -31.58
CA ASP A 35 0.88 15.22 -32.30
C ASP A 35 1.93 14.65 -31.33
N GLU A 36 2.03 15.27 -30.16
CA GLU A 36 3.02 14.98 -29.15
C GLU A 36 2.58 13.91 -28.14
N TYR A 37 1.34 13.43 -28.22
CA TYR A 37 0.80 12.40 -27.33
C TYR A 37 1.53 11.06 -27.47
N LEU A 38 1.70 10.58 -28.70
CA LEU A 38 2.34 9.27 -28.94
C LEU A 38 3.80 9.24 -28.53
N PRO A 39 4.66 10.22 -28.91
CA PRO A 39 6.05 10.24 -28.45
C PRO A 39 6.18 10.31 -26.93
N MET A 40 5.35 11.12 -26.27
CA MET A 40 5.34 11.21 -24.80
C MET A 40 4.89 9.89 -24.17
N LEU A 41 3.84 9.28 -24.71
CA LEU A 41 3.34 8.00 -24.21
C LEU A 41 4.39 6.90 -24.38
N GLU A 42 5.06 6.81 -25.53
CA GLU A 42 6.15 5.86 -25.77
C GLU A 42 7.30 6.03 -24.77
N PHE A 43 7.69 7.29 -24.52
CA PHE A 43 8.70 7.61 -23.52
C PHE A 43 8.26 7.17 -22.11
N LEU A 44 7.05 7.54 -21.68
CA LEU A 44 6.55 7.20 -20.34
C LEU A 44 6.34 5.68 -20.15
N MET A 45 5.94 4.96 -21.21
CA MET A 45 5.73 3.51 -21.19
C MET A 45 7.03 2.70 -21.21
N ALA A 46 8.18 3.32 -21.45
CA ALA A 46 9.46 2.62 -21.44
C ALA A 46 9.67 1.90 -20.09
N PRO A 47 10.07 0.61 -20.06
CA PRO A 47 10.13 -0.18 -18.82
C PRO A 47 10.95 0.45 -17.69
N GLU A 48 12.07 1.07 -18.02
CA GLU A 48 12.93 1.81 -17.09
C GLU A 48 12.24 3.03 -16.50
N ASN A 49 11.41 3.72 -17.29
CA ASN A 49 10.69 4.92 -16.89
C ASN A 49 9.50 4.57 -16.00
N LEU A 50 8.77 3.50 -16.32
CA LEU A 50 7.74 2.94 -15.43
C LEU A 50 8.32 2.50 -14.09
N THR A 51 9.47 1.82 -14.12
CA THR A 51 10.18 1.39 -12.90
C THR A 51 10.58 2.59 -12.04
N TYR A 52 11.10 3.63 -12.68
CA TYR A 52 11.50 4.86 -12.01
C TYR A 52 10.29 5.59 -11.42
N LEU A 53 9.19 5.74 -12.17
CA LEU A 53 7.95 6.35 -11.69
C LEU A 53 7.41 5.64 -10.45
N VAL A 54 7.34 4.31 -10.45
CA VAL A 54 6.89 3.54 -9.27
C VAL A 54 7.83 3.74 -8.08
N SER A 55 9.15 3.72 -8.32
CA SER A 55 10.13 3.88 -7.25
C SER A 55 10.11 5.30 -6.65
N SER A 56 10.02 6.33 -7.49
CA SER A 56 9.94 7.73 -7.09
C SER A 56 8.66 8.05 -6.33
N MET A 57 7.52 7.48 -6.75
CA MET A 57 6.26 7.62 -6.04
C MET A 57 6.33 7.12 -4.60
N LEU A 58 7.10 6.05 -4.35
CA LEU A 58 7.24 5.41 -3.05
C LEU A 58 8.43 5.92 -2.24
N GLN A 59 9.11 6.96 -2.72
CA GLN A 59 10.30 7.50 -2.08
C GLN A 59 9.91 8.50 -0.99
N GLU A 60 10.29 8.20 0.25
CA GLU A 60 10.17 9.15 1.35
C GLU A 60 11.16 10.33 1.19
N PRO A 61 10.78 11.55 1.63
CA PRO A 61 11.67 12.68 1.57
C PRO A 61 12.89 12.47 2.45
N THR A 62 14.05 12.84 1.90
CA THR A 62 15.30 12.79 2.66
C THR A 62 15.26 13.75 3.85
N PRO A 63 16.02 13.50 4.94
CA PRO A 63 16.12 14.42 6.06
C PRO A 63 16.52 15.84 5.62
N THR A 64 17.38 15.96 4.62
CA THR A 64 17.78 17.24 4.03
C THR A 64 16.60 17.93 3.34
N ALA A 65 15.83 17.22 2.51
CA ALA A 65 14.64 17.79 1.86
C ALA A 65 13.61 18.27 2.89
N LYS A 66 13.36 17.47 3.95
CA LYS A 66 12.48 17.88 5.07
C LYS A 66 12.99 19.13 5.77
N ALA A 67 14.30 19.22 6.03
CA ALA A 67 14.91 20.38 6.67
C ALA A 67 14.86 21.63 5.78
N THR A 68 15.10 21.49 4.47
CA THR A 68 15.02 22.59 3.51
C THR A 68 13.60 23.12 3.38
N ALA A 69 12.61 22.24 3.22
CA ALA A 69 11.20 22.63 3.19
C ALA A 69 10.78 23.31 4.50
N ALA A 70 11.19 22.77 5.66
CA ALA A 70 10.91 23.38 6.96
C ALA A 70 11.57 24.76 7.12
N ALA A 71 12.79 24.96 6.60
CA ALA A 71 13.51 26.23 6.65
C ALA A 71 12.93 27.30 5.71
N ALA A 72 12.28 26.88 4.61
CA ALA A 72 11.63 27.78 3.66
C ALA A 72 10.26 28.27 4.14
N ARG A 73 9.61 27.55 5.06
CA ARG A 73 8.28 27.91 5.62
C ARG A 73 8.39 29.10 6.58
N GLN A 74 7.48 30.08 6.43
CA GLN A 74 7.34 31.13 7.45
C GLN A 74 6.53 30.61 8.63
N PRO A 75 6.78 31.11 9.86
CA PRO A 75 5.96 30.76 11.02
C PRO A 75 4.49 31.13 10.79
N GLY A 76 3.61 30.12 10.80
CA GLY A 76 2.17 30.30 10.56
C GLY A 76 1.70 29.88 9.17
N ASP A 77 2.62 29.57 8.25
CA ASP A 77 2.25 28.99 6.95
C ASP A 77 1.65 27.59 7.14
N PRO A 78 0.65 27.22 6.32
CA PRO A 78 0.11 25.87 6.33
C PRO A 78 1.20 24.86 5.94
N PRO A 79 1.06 23.57 6.32
CA PRO A 79 1.96 22.51 5.87
C PRO A 79 2.06 22.53 4.33
N SER A 80 3.29 22.62 3.80
CA SER A 80 3.57 22.47 2.37
C SER A 80 3.98 21.02 2.05
N TYR A 81 3.75 20.59 0.80
CA TYR A 81 4.09 19.26 0.32
C TYR A 81 5.34 19.25 -0.58
N GLU A 82 6.14 20.32 -0.50
CA GLU A 82 7.32 20.54 -1.35
C GLU A 82 8.34 19.40 -1.21
N GLU A 83 8.56 18.89 0.01
CA GLU A 83 9.48 17.78 0.22
C GLU A 83 9.06 16.48 -0.48
N TYR A 84 7.78 16.34 -0.85
CA TYR A 84 7.22 15.18 -1.57
C TYR A 84 7.04 15.45 -3.07
N GLU A 85 7.46 16.60 -3.59
CA GLU A 85 7.10 17.06 -4.92
C GLU A 85 7.40 16.03 -6.03
N THR A 86 8.58 15.41 -5.99
CA THR A 86 8.96 14.36 -6.96
C THR A 86 8.04 13.13 -6.87
N ALA A 87 7.72 12.68 -5.65
CA ALA A 87 6.82 11.55 -5.43
C ALA A 87 5.39 11.87 -5.92
N PHE A 88 4.93 13.10 -5.68
CA PHE A 88 3.64 13.58 -6.14
C PHE A 88 3.54 13.68 -7.65
N ARG A 89 4.57 14.20 -8.32
CA ARG A 89 4.64 14.25 -9.78
C ARG A 89 4.60 12.84 -10.37
N ALA A 90 5.36 11.89 -9.81
CA ALA A 90 5.34 10.50 -10.24
C ALA A 90 3.95 9.85 -10.05
N HIS A 91 3.35 10.01 -8.86
CA HIS A 91 1.99 9.56 -8.57
C HIS A 91 0.98 10.15 -9.57
N TRP A 92 1.02 11.46 -9.80
CA TRP A 92 0.08 12.12 -10.71
C TRP A 92 0.21 11.59 -12.14
N ILE A 93 1.44 11.41 -12.64
CA ILE A 93 1.68 10.81 -13.97
C ILE A 93 1.06 9.41 -14.05
N LEU A 94 1.32 8.55 -13.06
CA LEU A 94 0.83 7.17 -13.04
C LEU A 94 -0.68 7.05 -12.87
N CYS A 95 -1.28 7.87 -12.00
CA CYS A 95 -2.63 7.61 -11.46
C CYS A 95 -3.67 8.66 -11.86
N SER A 96 -3.27 9.83 -12.36
CA SER A 96 -4.20 10.97 -12.54
C SER A 96 -4.02 11.74 -13.85
N SER A 97 -2.95 11.49 -14.60
CA SER A 97 -2.73 12.12 -15.90
C SER A 97 -3.60 11.50 -17.01
N GLY A 98 -3.66 12.18 -18.16
CA GLY A 98 -4.27 11.64 -19.38
C GLY A 98 -3.58 10.41 -19.98
N PHE A 99 -2.43 10.00 -19.42
CA PHE A 99 -1.69 8.80 -19.81
C PHE A 99 -1.91 7.62 -18.85
N SER A 100 -2.47 7.86 -17.67
CA SER A 100 -2.55 6.89 -16.57
C SER A 100 -3.07 5.52 -17.00
N HIS A 101 -4.13 5.47 -17.79
CA HIS A 101 -4.72 4.22 -18.27
C HIS A 101 -3.73 3.38 -19.10
N GLN A 102 -3.01 4.03 -20.02
CA GLN A 102 -2.03 3.36 -20.86
C GLN A 102 -0.77 2.96 -20.07
N LEU A 103 -0.38 3.74 -19.06
CA LEU A 103 0.74 3.40 -18.19
C LEU A 103 0.41 2.19 -17.30
N LEU A 104 -0.79 2.13 -16.72
CA LEU A 104 -1.25 0.97 -15.95
C LEU A 104 -1.39 -0.26 -16.85
N ALA A 105 -1.86 -0.09 -18.10
CA ALA A 105 -1.84 -1.15 -19.11
C ALA A 105 -0.42 -1.68 -19.35
N ALA A 106 0.53 -0.76 -19.59
CA ALA A 106 1.93 -1.09 -19.84
C ALA A 106 2.53 -1.84 -18.65
N LEU A 107 2.28 -1.38 -17.42
CA LEU A 107 2.69 -2.02 -16.17
C LEU A 107 2.19 -3.47 -16.10
N SER A 108 0.91 -3.71 -16.40
CA SER A 108 0.34 -5.07 -16.41
C SER A 108 1.01 -6.01 -17.43
N ALA A 109 1.51 -5.45 -18.54
CA ALA A 109 2.14 -6.19 -19.63
C ALA A 109 3.67 -6.32 -19.48
N LEU A 110 4.28 -5.70 -18.45
CA LEU A 110 5.73 -5.73 -18.25
C LEU A 110 6.26 -7.15 -18.06
N LYS A 111 7.51 -7.35 -18.49
CA LYS A 111 8.24 -8.62 -18.40
C LYS A 111 9.69 -8.36 -18.00
N GLY A 112 10.39 -9.42 -17.60
CA GLY A 112 11.82 -9.38 -17.32
C GLY A 112 12.16 -8.60 -16.05
N GLU A 113 13.33 -7.95 -16.06
CA GLU A 113 13.94 -7.32 -14.88
C GLU A 113 13.09 -6.16 -14.32
N SER A 114 12.53 -5.31 -15.19
CA SER A 114 11.69 -4.17 -14.76
C SER A 114 10.45 -4.64 -13.98
N ARG A 115 9.76 -5.70 -14.45
CA ARG A 115 8.64 -6.29 -13.70
C ARG A 115 9.11 -6.85 -12.36
N ALA A 116 10.22 -7.59 -12.34
CA ALA A 116 10.75 -8.18 -11.11
C ALA A 116 11.13 -7.12 -10.07
N LEU A 117 11.68 -5.99 -10.53
CA LEU A 117 12.04 -4.85 -9.68
C LEU A 117 10.80 -4.15 -9.14
N ILE A 118 9.82 -3.81 -9.97
CA ILE A 118 8.53 -3.23 -9.54
C ILE A 118 7.83 -4.14 -8.53
N ALA A 119 7.70 -5.44 -8.84
CA ALA A 119 7.09 -6.41 -7.94
C ALA A 119 7.81 -6.49 -6.59
N ARG A 120 9.15 -6.43 -6.58
CA ARG A 120 9.92 -6.39 -5.34
C ARG A 120 9.68 -5.11 -4.55
N THR A 121 9.76 -3.96 -5.22
CA THR A 121 9.53 -2.64 -4.60
C THR A 121 8.15 -2.57 -3.95
N LEU A 122 7.10 -3.03 -4.64
CA LEU A 122 5.74 -3.05 -4.11
C LEU A 122 5.58 -4.06 -2.95
N ALA A 123 6.16 -5.26 -3.07
CA ALA A 123 6.04 -6.29 -2.04
C ALA A 123 6.76 -5.94 -0.74
N GLU A 124 7.93 -5.31 -0.84
CA GLU A 124 8.78 -4.94 0.29
C GLU A 124 8.44 -3.56 0.88
N PHE A 125 7.49 -2.84 0.26
CA PHE A 125 7.08 -1.51 0.71
C PHE A 125 6.57 -1.54 2.16
N HIS A 126 7.13 -0.66 2.99
CA HIS A 126 6.79 -0.63 4.42
C HIS A 126 6.95 0.72 5.09
N SER A 127 6.72 1.79 4.34
CA SER A 127 6.75 3.14 4.88
C SER A 127 5.78 3.31 6.07
N ARG A 128 6.07 4.26 6.96
CA ARG A 128 5.14 4.80 7.96
C ARG A 128 4.73 6.24 7.68
N ASP A 129 5.12 6.74 6.52
CA ASP A 129 4.87 8.09 6.09
C ASP A 129 3.49 8.20 5.42
N ASN A 130 2.60 9.02 6.00
CA ASN A 130 1.22 9.11 5.54
C ASN A 130 1.09 9.52 4.07
N MET A 131 1.96 10.40 3.55
CA MET A 131 1.87 10.86 2.17
C MET A 131 2.33 9.79 1.19
N THR A 132 3.37 9.05 1.57
CA THR A 132 3.87 7.90 0.80
C THR A 132 2.84 6.76 0.80
N LEU A 133 2.17 6.53 1.93
CA LEU A 133 1.07 5.55 2.06
C LEU A 133 -0.15 5.95 1.24
N GLU A 134 -0.49 7.24 1.18
CA GLU A 134 -1.57 7.76 0.35
C GLU A 134 -1.28 7.60 -1.14
N ALA A 135 -0.05 7.90 -1.58
CA ALA A 135 0.35 7.67 -2.96
C ALA A 135 0.31 6.17 -3.32
N PHE A 136 0.76 5.31 -2.41
CA PHE A 136 0.70 3.86 -2.58
C PHE A 136 -0.73 3.33 -2.65
N SER A 137 -1.61 3.72 -1.71
CA SER A 137 -3.00 3.27 -1.68
C SER A 137 -3.74 3.70 -2.94
N ARG A 138 -3.57 4.95 -3.38
CA ARG A 138 -4.18 5.46 -4.61
C ARG A 138 -3.66 4.75 -5.85
N PHE A 139 -2.38 4.43 -5.92
CA PHE A 139 -1.83 3.65 -7.03
C PHE A 139 -2.44 2.25 -7.11
N VAL A 140 -2.48 1.53 -5.99
CA VAL A 140 -3.06 0.19 -5.97
C VAL A 140 -4.56 0.24 -6.31
N THR A 141 -5.31 1.19 -5.74
CA THR A 141 -6.73 1.39 -6.06
C THR A 141 -6.94 1.77 -7.53
N ALA A 142 -6.19 2.74 -8.06
CA ALA A 142 -6.31 3.15 -9.46
C ALA A 142 -5.99 2.01 -10.43
N PHE A 143 -5.01 1.16 -10.11
CA PHE A 143 -4.74 -0.05 -10.87
C PHE A 143 -5.94 -0.99 -10.79
N MET A 144 -6.42 -1.30 -9.58
CA MET A 144 -7.52 -2.26 -9.37
C MET A 144 -8.85 -1.81 -9.98
N ASP A 145 -9.10 -0.49 -10.07
CA ASP A 145 -10.28 0.07 -10.71
C ASP A 145 -10.29 -0.15 -12.23
N GLN A 146 -9.11 -0.24 -12.84
CA GLN A 146 -8.97 -0.44 -14.29
C GLN A 146 -8.76 -1.92 -14.65
N TYR A 147 -8.01 -2.64 -13.84
CA TYR A 147 -7.63 -4.03 -14.03
C TYR A 147 -7.93 -4.76 -12.72
N SER A 148 -8.66 -5.87 -12.73
CA SER A 148 -9.05 -6.56 -11.48
C SER A 148 -7.88 -6.84 -10.51
N PRO A 149 -8.15 -7.06 -9.20
CA PRO A 149 -7.12 -7.45 -8.23
C PRO A 149 -6.29 -8.67 -8.63
N GLN A 150 -6.85 -9.61 -9.40
CA GLN A 150 -6.09 -10.76 -9.93
C GLN A 150 -5.02 -10.32 -10.93
N ILE A 151 -5.32 -9.35 -11.81
CA ILE A 151 -4.35 -8.78 -12.74
C ILE A 151 -3.27 -7.98 -12.00
N PHE A 152 -3.65 -7.28 -10.92
CA PHE A 152 -2.65 -6.64 -10.06
C PHE A 152 -1.72 -7.68 -9.41
N MET A 153 -2.27 -8.75 -8.85
CA MET A 153 -1.50 -9.85 -8.28
C MET A 153 -0.66 -10.59 -9.33
N ALA A 154 -1.05 -10.50 -10.61
CA ALA A 154 -0.27 -11.04 -11.72
C ALA A 154 1.12 -10.40 -11.79
N LEU A 155 1.30 -9.13 -11.40
CA LEU A 155 2.61 -8.46 -11.39
C LEU A 155 3.68 -9.28 -10.64
N PHE A 156 3.27 -10.02 -9.61
CA PHE A 156 4.13 -10.83 -8.75
C PHE A 156 4.20 -12.32 -9.13
N GLU A 157 3.49 -12.79 -10.17
CA GLU A 157 3.40 -14.22 -10.57
C GLU A 157 4.76 -14.90 -10.76
N SER A 158 5.81 -14.14 -11.07
CA SER A 158 7.17 -14.68 -11.13
C SER A 158 7.66 -15.29 -9.80
N SER A 159 6.94 -15.03 -8.69
CA SER A 159 7.28 -15.53 -7.36
C SER A 159 6.08 -15.50 -6.41
N THR A 160 5.52 -16.66 -6.07
CA THR A 160 4.53 -16.81 -4.98
C THR A 160 5.02 -16.17 -3.67
N ARG A 161 6.33 -16.22 -3.41
CA ARG A 161 6.94 -15.54 -2.27
C ARG A 161 6.74 -14.02 -2.30
N GLN A 162 6.77 -13.39 -3.47
CA GLN A 162 6.52 -11.94 -3.60
C GLN A 162 5.04 -11.61 -3.38
N GLN A 163 4.10 -12.42 -3.89
CA GLN A 163 2.67 -12.27 -3.60
C GLN A 163 2.40 -12.34 -2.09
N LYS A 164 2.93 -13.37 -1.43
CA LYS A 164 2.86 -13.51 0.03
C LYS A 164 3.46 -12.31 0.75
N THR A 165 4.67 -11.88 0.34
CA THR A 165 5.35 -10.74 0.99
C THR A 165 4.56 -9.44 0.81
N PHE A 166 3.91 -9.25 -0.35
CA PHE A 166 3.03 -8.10 -0.59
C PHE A 166 1.83 -8.10 0.35
N LEU A 167 1.10 -9.22 0.46
CA LEU A 167 -0.05 -9.33 1.36
C LEU A 167 0.36 -9.17 2.84
N GLU A 168 1.48 -9.77 3.25
CA GLU A 168 2.08 -9.58 4.59
C GLU A 168 2.44 -8.11 4.85
N SER A 169 3.03 -7.41 3.87
CA SER A 169 3.36 -6.00 4.02
C SER A 169 2.09 -5.15 4.08
N LEU A 170 1.09 -5.43 3.25
CA LEU A 170 -0.15 -4.65 3.19
C LEU A 170 -0.98 -4.80 4.46
N ILE A 171 -1.13 -6.01 5.01
CA ILE A 171 -1.82 -6.20 6.29
C ILE A 171 -1.09 -5.45 7.41
N LEU A 172 0.25 -5.38 7.33
CA LEU A 172 1.07 -4.58 8.21
C LEU A 172 1.03 -3.07 7.92
N LEU A 173 0.25 -2.59 6.97
CA LEU A 173 0.02 -1.16 6.71
C LEU A 173 -1.43 -0.73 6.96
N VAL A 174 -2.29 -1.65 7.41
CA VAL A 174 -3.73 -1.42 7.72
C VAL A 174 -3.96 -0.35 8.80
N PHE A 175 -2.92 0.12 9.50
CA PHE A 175 -3.02 1.32 10.36
C PHE A 175 -3.35 2.61 9.59
N TYR A 176 -3.21 2.61 8.26
CA TYR A 176 -3.65 3.67 7.38
C TYR A 176 -4.94 3.25 6.67
N GLU A 177 -6.04 3.95 6.93
CA GLU A 177 -7.40 3.57 6.51
C GLU A 177 -7.53 3.24 5.01
N PRO A 178 -6.99 4.05 4.06
CA PRO A 178 -7.02 3.69 2.64
C PRO A 178 -6.38 2.32 2.31
N LEU A 179 -5.37 1.88 3.06
CA LEU A 179 -4.76 0.56 2.88
C LEU A 179 -5.60 -0.56 3.49
N ARG A 180 -6.39 -0.26 4.53
CA ARG A 180 -7.42 -1.17 5.02
C ARG A 180 -8.46 -1.45 3.93
N ASP A 181 -8.92 -0.43 3.22
CA ASP A 181 -9.90 -0.59 2.14
C ASP A 181 -9.34 -1.40 0.96
N VAL A 182 -8.08 -1.15 0.59
CA VAL A 182 -7.36 -1.99 -0.39
C VAL A 182 -7.32 -3.45 0.06
N MET A 183 -7.01 -3.70 1.34
CA MET A 183 -6.96 -5.05 1.89
C MET A 183 -8.36 -5.72 1.90
N VAL A 184 -9.42 -5.00 2.28
CA VAL A 184 -10.81 -5.51 2.21
C VAL A 184 -11.14 -5.94 0.78
N ARG A 185 -10.81 -5.11 -0.21
CA ARG A 185 -11.05 -5.42 -1.61
C ARG A 185 -10.29 -6.67 -2.07
N LEU A 186 -9.01 -6.79 -1.70
CA LEU A 186 -8.21 -7.99 -2.00
C LEU A 186 -8.78 -9.24 -1.32
N CYS A 187 -9.18 -9.16 -0.05
CA CYS A 187 -9.84 -10.25 0.66
C CYS A 187 -11.12 -10.69 -0.05
N ASN A 188 -11.92 -9.76 -0.57
CA ASN A 188 -13.20 -10.08 -1.20
C ASN A 188 -13.07 -10.59 -2.63
N GLU A 189 -12.04 -10.19 -3.36
CA GLU A 189 -11.92 -10.51 -4.79
C GLU A 189 -10.93 -11.64 -5.08
N LEU A 190 -9.83 -11.78 -4.34
CA LEU A 190 -8.85 -12.85 -4.56
C LEU A 190 -9.42 -14.22 -4.17
N GLN A 191 -9.00 -15.28 -4.85
CA GLN A 191 -9.41 -16.65 -4.53
C GLN A 191 -8.65 -17.17 -3.30
N GLY A 192 -9.34 -17.84 -2.39
CA GLY A 192 -8.77 -18.37 -1.15
C GLY A 192 -8.43 -19.87 -1.17
N ALA A 193 -8.92 -20.63 -2.15
CA ALA A 193 -8.92 -22.10 -2.12
C ALA A 193 -7.55 -22.77 -2.34
N ASP A 194 -6.56 -22.07 -2.91
CA ASP A 194 -5.25 -22.64 -3.27
C ASP A 194 -4.09 -22.14 -2.36
N ALA A 195 -4.41 -21.41 -1.27
CA ALA A 195 -3.45 -20.59 -0.53
C ALA A 195 -3.35 -20.89 0.99
N GLU A 196 -3.57 -22.13 1.43
CA GLU A 196 -3.60 -22.51 2.87
C GLU A 196 -2.41 -21.94 3.70
N PRO A 197 -1.13 -22.06 3.27
CA PRO A 197 0.00 -21.53 4.05
C PRO A 197 0.08 -19.99 4.08
N GLU A 198 -0.60 -19.32 3.16
CA GLU A 198 -0.69 -17.86 3.09
C GLU A 198 -1.79 -17.35 4.01
N VAL A 199 -2.95 -18.02 4.00
CA VAL A 199 -4.08 -17.74 4.89
C VAL A 199 -3.65 -17.82 6.36
N ASP A 200 -2.94 -18.88 6.74
CA ASP A 200 -2.45 -19.04 8.13
C ASP A 200 -1.54 -17.90 8.58
N THR A 201 -0.69 -17.40 7.68
CA THR A 201 0.23 -16.30 8.01
C THR A 201 -0.54 -14.98 8.15
N LEU A 202 -1.51 -14.72 7.26
CA LEU A 202 -2.35 -13.52 7.32
C LEU A 202 -3.21 -13.52 8.58
N VAL A 203 -3.81 -14.66 8.94
CA VAL A 203 -4.55 -14.83 10.19
C VAL A 203 -3.64 -14.62 11.40
N GLY A 204 -2.45 -15.24 11.41
CA GLY A 204 -1.46 -15.04 12.46
C GLY A 204 -1.06 -13.56 12.62
N LEU A 205 -0.88 -12.85 11.50
CA LEU A 205 -0.61 -11.41 11.51
C LEU A 205 -1.79 -10.62 12.05
N SER A 206 -3.02 -10.87 11.60
CA SER A 206 -4.22 -10.22 12.16
C SER A 206 -4.28 -10.39 13.69
N LEU A 207 -4.09 -11.61 14.19
CA LEU A 207 -4.09 -11.90 15.63
C LEU A 207 -2.96 -11.18 16.38
N LEU A 208 -1.75 -11.15 15.80
CA LEU A 208 -0.62 -10.39 16.35
C LEU A 208 -0.93 -8.88 16.43
N GLN A 209 -1.61 -8.34 15.42
CA GLN A 209 -1.96 -6.92 15.40
C GLN A 209 -3.02 -6.55 16.44
N LEU A 210 -3.86 -7.48 16.87
CA LEU A 210 -4.80 -7.27 17.98
C LEU A 210 -4.10 -7.29 19.34
N SER A 211 -2.96 -7.98 19.48
CA SER A 211 -2.17 -8.00 20.72
C SER A 211 -0.67 -7.75 20.48
N PRO A 212 -0.26 -6.51 20.17
CA PRO A 212 1.09 -6.23 19.67
C PRO A 212 2.19 -6.13 20.74
N LYS A 213 1.86 -5.91 22.03
CA LYS A 213 2.87 -5.73 23.10
C LYS A 213 3.27 -7.04 23.78
N ASN A 214 2.31 -7.92 24.08
CA ASN A 214 2.57 -9.24 24.64
C ASN A 214 1.65 -10.29 23.98
N PRO A 215 1.90 -10.64 22.70
CA PRO A 215 1.10 -11.67 22.04
C PRO A 215 1.25 -13.00 22.80
N VAL A 216 0.15 -13.74 22.93
CA VAL A 216 0.18 -15.10 23.47
C VAL A 216 1.20 -15.92 22.68
N GLN A 217 2.01 -16.74 23.36
CA GLN A 217 3.11 -17.49 22.73
C GLN A 217 2.67 -18.26 21.48
N ARG A 218 1.46 -18.83 21.49
CA ARG A 218 0.89 -19.54 20.34
C ARG A 218 0.67 -18.64 19.11
N ILE A 219 0.28 -17.38 19.31
CA ILE A 219 0.17 -16.37 18.23
C ILE A 219 1.57 -15.99 17.75
N ARG A 220 2.51 -15.84 18.69
CA ARG A 220 3.91 -15.55 18.39
C ARG A 220 4.53 -16.59 17.47
N ASP A 221 4.29 -17.87 17.75
CA ASP A 221 4.86 -18.99 17.00
C ASP A 221 4.31 -19.12 15.56
N ARG A 222 3.16 -18.51 15.25
CA ARG A 222 2.55 -18.52 13.89
C ARG A 222 3.18 -17.49 12.95
N VAL A 223 3.82 -16.45 13.50
CA VAL A 223 4.33 -15.32 12.72
C VAL A 223 5.86 -15.32 12.74
N PRO A 224 6.53 -15.22 11.57
CA PRO A 224 7.99 -15.10 11.54
C PRO A 224 8.51 -13.90 12.35
N GLU A 225 9.60 -14.07 13.12
CA GLU A 225 10.20 -13.04 13.99
C GLU A 225 10.49 -11.71 13.25
N ARG A 226 10.85 -11.78 11.96
CA ARG A 226 11.05 -10.58 11.11
C ARG A 226 9.81 -9.67 11.05
N LEU A 227 8.61 -10.24 11.11
CA LEU A 227 7.35 -9.50 11.05
C LEU A 227 6.94 -9.00 12.44
N HIS A 228 7.27 -9.74 13.51
CA HIS A 228 7.12 -9.26 14.89
C HIS A 228 7.85 -7.94 15.12
N GLN A 229 9.12 -7.86 14.68
CA GLN A 229 9.92 -6.64 14.81
C GLN A 229 9.32 -5.43 14.08
N ARG A 230 8.57 -5.66 12.98
CA ARG A 230 7.89 -4.57 12.24
C ARG A 230 6.69 -4.00 13.00
N VAL A 231 6.06 -4.79 13.86
CA VAL A 231 4.89 -4.39 14.66
C VAL A 231 5.31 -3.77 16.00
N VAL A 232 6.26 -4.41 16.71
CA VAL A 232 6.65 -4.00 18.06
C VAL A 232 7.35 -2.63 18.08
N ASN A 233 8.10 -2.32 17.02
CA ASN A 233 8.86 -1.06 16.91
C ASN A 233 8.01 0.15 16.48
N ASP A 234 6.73 -0.04 16.17
CA ASP A 234 5.86 1.07 15.80
C ASP A 234 5.56 1.98 17.00
N VAL A 235 5.43 3.29 16.73
CA VAL A 235 4.98 4.25 17.75
C VAL A 235 3.59 3.89 18.24
N GLU A 236 3.25 4.30 19.47
CA GLU A 236 1.99 3.91 20.13
C GLU A 236 0.73 4.25 19.31
N THR A 237 0.70 5.41 18.67
CA THR A 237 -0.44 5.84 17.83
C THR A 237 -0.64 4.94 16.61
N VAL A 238 0.45 4.51 15.96
CA VAL A 238 0.42 3.59 14.81
C VAL A 238 -0.05 2.21 15.24
N ARG A 239 0.44 1.71 16.39
CA ARG A 239 -0.02 0.43 16.94
C ARG A 239 -1.50 0.46 17.27
N PHE A 240 -1.97 1.51 17.92
CA PHE A 240 -3.39 1.66 18.24
C PHE A 240 -4.27 1.73 16.97
N ALA A 241 -3.89 2.55 15.98
CA ALA A 241 -4.62 2.63 14.72
C ALA A 241 -4.66 1.28 13.98
N ARG A 242 -3.54 0.55 13.97
CA ARG A 242 -3.46 -0.81 13.42
C ARG A 242 -4.44 -1.76 14.08
N MET A 243 -4.54 -1.74 15.40
CA MET A 243 -5.47 -2.58 16.16
C MET A 243 -6.92 -2.28 15.73
N VAL A 244 -7.32 -1.00 15.78
CA VAL A 244 -8.66 -0.53 15.37
C VAL A 244 -9.01 -0.99 13.95
N PHE A 245 -8.14 -0.72 12.99
CA PHE A 245 -8.42 -1.04 11.59
C PHE A 245 -8.28 -2.53 11.27
N THR A 246 -7.54 -3.29 12.08
CA THR A 246 -7.56 -4.76 11.99
C THR A 246 -8.90 -5.31 12.47
N CYS A 247 -9.44 -4.82 13.59
CA CYS A 247 -10.79 -5.19 14.04
C CYS A 247 -11.83 -4.88 12.95
N ASP A 248 -11.76 -3.69 12.36
CA ASP A 248 -12.68 -3.32 11.28
C ASP A 248 -12.51 -4.21 10.05
N LEU A 249 -11.28 -4.49 9.61
CA LEU A 249 -11.00 -5.39 8.49
C LEU A 249 -11.59 -6.78 8.73
N LEU A 250 -11.38 -7.36 9.92
CA LEU A 250 -11.92 -8.67 10.28
C LEU A 250 -13.45 -8.63 10.32
N THR A 251 -14.03 -7.54 10.85
CA THR A 251 -15.47 -7.32 10.88
C THR A 251 -16.05 -7.30 9.46
N ASP A 252 -15.47 -6.51 8.54
CA ASP A 252 -15.93 -6.40 7.16
C ASP A 252 -15.85 -7.76 6.44
N VAL A 253 -14.73 -8.47 6.62
CA VAL A 253 -14.52 -9.80 6.03
C VAL A 253 -15.50 -10.85 6.60
N ILE A 254 -15.82 -10.78 7.90
CA ILE A 254 -16.84 -11.64 8.55
C ILE A 254 -18.25 -11.32 8.05
N HIS A 255 -18.55 -10.05 7.73
CA HIS A 255 -19.87 -9.67 7.23
C HIS A 255 -20.08 -10.03 5.75
N GLU A 256 -19.05 -9.86 4.91
CA GLU A 256 -19.16 -10.11 3.47
C GLU A 256 -19.39 -11.60 3.14
N LYS A 257 -18.70 -12.51 3.84
CA LYS A 257 -18.77 -13.98 3.69
C LYS A 257 -18.81 -14.49 2.24
N ARG A 258 -18.06 -13.86 1.34
CA ARG A 258 -18.05 -14.24 -0.07
C ARG A 258 -17.35 -15.58 -0.27
N GLU A 259 -18.12 -16.64 -0.47
CA GLU A 259 -17.59 -18.00 -0.63
C GLU A 259 -16.48 -18.09 -1.69
N GLY A 260 -15.41 -18.82 -1.35
CA GLY A 260 -14.24 -19.01 -2.22
C GLY A 260 -13.25 -17.85 -2.25
N SER A 261 -13.52 -16.74 -1.56
CA SER A 261 -12.58 -15.61 -1.47
C SER A 261 -11.47 -15.84 -0.44
N LEU A 262 -10.39 -15.07 -0.53
CA LEU A 262 -9.32 -15.03 0.46
C LEU A 262 -9.86 -14.66 1.85
N GLY A 263 -10.73 -13.66 1.92
CA GLY A 263 -11.39 -13.25 3.16
C GLY A 263 -12.21 -14.37 3.77
N PHE A 264 -12.96 -15.12 2.95
CA PHE A 264 -13.70 -16.28 3.42
C PHE A 264 -12.77 -17.39 3.95
N ALA A 265 -11.65 -17.66 3.28
CA ALA A 265 -10.66 -18.61 3.77
C ALA A 265 -10.04 -18.16 5.12
N MET A 266 -9.76 -16.86 5.29
CA MET A 266 -9.33 -16.30 6.57
C MET A 266 -10.39 -16.48 7.66
N VAL A 267 -11.67 -16.25 7.36
CA VAL A 267 -12.78 -16.46 8.32
C VAL A 267 -12.91 -17.93 8.68
N LEU A 268 -12.80 -18.85 7.73
CA LEU A 268 -12.82 -20.29 8.03
C LEU A 268 -11.65 -20.66 8.97
N SER A 269 -10.42 -20.22 8.67
CA SER A 269 -9.26 -20.44 9.54
C SER A 269 -9.41 -19.82 10.94
N LEU A 270 -10.17 -18.72 11.06
CA LEU A 270 -10.50 -18.08 12.34
C LEU A 270 -11.67 -18.74 13.09
N SER A 271 -12.64 -19.34 12.39
CA SER A 271 -13.93 -19.79 12.94
C SER A 271 -14.07 -21.31 13.08
N GLU A 272 -13.26 -22.10 12.37
CA GLU A 272 -13.23 -23.54 12.57
C GLU A 272 -12.75 -23.87 13.98
N SER A 273 -13.35 -24.91 14.58
CA SER A 273 -13.24 -25.30 15.99
C SER A 273 -11.81 -25.74 16.35
N GLY A 274 -10.92 -24.76 16.52
CA GLY A 274 -9.49 -24.98 16.67
C GLY A 274 -8.80 -23.85 17.46
N PRO A 275 -7.47 -23.89 17.56
CA PRO A 275 -6.69 -22.98 18.39
C PRO A 275 -6.81 -21.50 17.97
N SER A 276 -7.25 -21.20 16.74
CA SER A 276 -7.44 -19.82 16.26
C SER A 276 -8.56 -19.07 16.98
N VAL A 277 -9.67 -19.74 17.31
CA VAL A 277 -10.81 -19.11 18.03
C VAL A 277 -10.38 -18.75 19.46
N GLU A 278 -9.69 -19.67 20.14
CA GLU A 278 -9.12 -19.42 21.47
C GLU A 278 -8.13 -18.25 21.42
N GLN A 279 -7.24 -18.24 20.42
CA GLN A 279 -6.27 -17.15 20.21
C GLN A 279 -6.94 -15.80 19.94
N LEU A 280 -8.04 -15.78 19.17
CA LEU A 280 -8.77 -14.55 18.89
C LEU A 280 -9.41 -13.99 20.18
N ILE A 281 -10.05 -14.86 20.97
CA ILE A 281 -10.65 -14.48 22.25
C ILE A 281 -9.56 -14.01 23.23
N GLU A 282 -8.45 -14.74 23.34
CA GLU A 282 -7.32 -14.35 24.20
C GLU A 282 -6.68 -13.03 23.75
N ALA A 283 -6.50 -12.83 22.44
CA ALA A 283 -5.98 -11.58 21.89
C ALA A 283 -6.92 -10.41 22.19
N ALA A 284 -8.23 -10.58 22.02
CA ALA A 284 -9.24 -9.55 22.34
C ALA A 284 -9.30 -9.22 23.84
N ILE A 285 -9.22 -10.23 24.72
CA ILE A 285 -9.19 -9.99 26.18
C ILE A 285 -7.93 -9.21 26.57
N HIS A 286 -6.78 -9.63 26.03
CA HIS A 286 -5.51 -8.98 26.32
C HIS A 286 -5.46 -7.54 25.78
N ASP A 287 -5.99 -7.33 24.57
CA ASP A 287 -6.19 -6.01 23.99
C ASP A 287 -6.97 -5.08 24.93
N LEU A 288 -8.16 -5.51 25.36
CA LEU A 288 -9.00 -4.73 26.28
C LEU A 288 -8.29 -4.38 27.60
N GLN A 289 -7.34 -5.20 28.06
CA GLN A 289 -6.54 -4.94 29.27
C GLN A 289 -5.39 -3.96 29.04
N GLU A 290 -4.83 -3.92 27.84
CA GLU A 290 -3.65 -3.11 27.50
C GLU A 290 -3.96 -1.82 26.73
N LEU A 291 -5.25 -1.53 26.53
CA LEU A 291 -5.73 -0.33 25.87
C LEU A 291 -5.05 0.93 26.42
N PRO A 292 -4.41 1.76 25.58
CA PRO A 292 -3.89 3.04 26.03
C PRO A 292 -5.07 3.91 26.48
N THR A 293 -5.20 4.09 27.79
CA THR A 293 -6.31 4.80 28.45
C THR A 293 -6.46 6.26 27.98
N SER A 294 -5.43 6.84 27.37
CA SER A 294 -5.46 8.19 26.80
C SER A 294 -6.12 8.29 25.42
N PHE A 295 -6.27 7.18 24.69
CA PHE A 295 -6.81 7.15 23.31
C PHE A 295 -8.00 6.20 23.14
N ALA A 296 -8.13 5.20 24.01
CA ALA A 296 -9.24 4.27 23.99
C ALA A 296 -10.54 4.96 24.42
N ASN A 297 -11.60 4.79 23.62
CA ASN A 297 -12.95 5.25 23.93
C ASN A 297 -13.92 4.07 23.99
N GLU A 298 -15.12 4.30 24.51
CA GLU A 298 -16.18 3.28 24.62
C GLU A 298 -16.51 2.62 23.27
N SER A 299 -16.41 3.37 22.17
CA SER A 299 -16.64 2.85 20.81
C SER A 299 -15.62 1.80 20.40
N TYR A 300 -14.38 1.85 20.88
CA TYR A 300 -13.38 0.82 20.59
C TYR A 300 -13.69 -0.49 21.32
N THR A 301 -14.01 -0.40 22.61
CA THR A 301 -14.40 -1.57 23.40
C THR A 301 -15.58 -2.31 22.77
N LEU A 302 -16.58 -1.58 22.27
CA LEU A 302 -17.71 -2.18 21.54
C LEU A 302 -17.29 -2.86 20.24
N LYS A 303 -16.31 -2.31 19.51
CA LYS A 303 -15.78 -2.94 18.28
C LYS A 303 -15.06 -4.25 18.57
N VAL A 304 -14.30 -4.34 19.66
CA VAL A 304 -13.60 -5.57 20.05
C VAL A 304 -14.55 -6.63 20.59
N LEU A 305 -15.64 -6.22 21.23
CA LEU A 305 -16.66 -7.13 21.76
C LEU A 305 -17.61 -7.71 20.70
N ASN A 306 -17.81 -6.99 19.59
CA ASN A 306 -18.64 -7.42 18.46
C ASN A 306 -17.91 -8.42 17.56
#